data_AF-A0A6B2XN15-F1
#
_entry.id   AF-A0A6B2XN15-F1
#
_cell.length_a   1.000
_cell.length_b   1.000
_cell.length_c   1.000
_cell.angle_alpha   90.00
_cell.angle_beta   90.00
_cell.angle_gamma   90.00
#
_symmetry.space_group_name_H-M   'P 1'
#
loop_
_entity.id
_entity.type
_entity.pdbx_description
1 polymer ?
#
loop_
_entity_poly.entity_id
_entity_poly.type
_entity_poly.pdbx_seq_one_letter_code
_entity_poly.pdbx_strand_id
1 'polypeptide(L)' 'PYGDVVLSRSEMEQLLDERRVLVSRSARSDVVVLDRVVALAERCRREPGTELRFEGD' A
#
# COMPACT_ATOMS: atom_id res chain seq x y z
N PRO A 1 12.70 -13.26 4.82
CA PRO A 1 13.86 -12.33 4.89
C PRO A 1 13.62 -10.98 4.19
N TYR A 2 12.39 -10.47 4.28
CA TYR A 2 12.06 -9.11 3.89
C TYR A 2 11.44 -8.54 5.16
N GLY A 3 12.25 -7.90 6.01
CA GLY A 3 11.77 -7.40 7.30
C GLY A 3 10.61 -6.40 7.16
N ASP A 4 10.07 -5.97 8.29
CA ASP A 4 8.91 -5.10 8.31
C ASP A 4 9.09 -3.85 7.44
N VAL A 5 8.08 -3.58 6.60
CA VAL A 5 8.02 -2.37 5.78
C VAL A 5 7.00 -1.42 6.38
N VAL A 6 7.44 -0.21 6.71
CA VAL A 6 6.56 0.86 7.19
C VAL A 6 6.48 1.93 6.10
N LEU A 7 5.28 2.24 5.61
CA LEU A 7 5.09 3.36 4.70
C LEU A 7 4.75 4.63 5.48
N SER A 8 5.57 5.66 5.27
CA SER A 8 5.26 7.03 5.64
C SER A 8 4.08 7.57 4.82
N ARG A 9 3.57 8.74 5.22
CA ARG A 9 2.50 9.42 4.49
C ARG A 9 2.84 9.70 3.03
N SER A 10 4.06 10.19 2.75
CA SER A 10 4.50 10.47 1.38
C SER A 10 4.59 9.20 0.53
N GLU A 11 5.02 8.09 1.11
CA GLU A 11 5.08 6.80 0.42
C GLU A 11 3.68 6.21 0.17
N MET A 12 2.75 6.40 1.11
CA MET A 12 1.34 6.06 0.89
C MET A 12 0.73 6.90 -0.24
N GLU A 13 1.02 8.20 -0.32
CA GLU A 13 0.56 9.06 -1.41
C GLU A 13 1.12 8.61 -2.76
N GLN A 14 2.41 8.28 -2.83
CA GLN A 14 3.04 7.71 -4.02
C GLN A 14 2.40 6.37 -4.44
N LEU A 15 2.12 5.48 -3.49
CA LEU A 15 1.45 4.21 -3.77
C LEU A 15 0.05 4.39 -4.37
N LEU A 16 -0.70 5.40 -3.89
CA LEU A 16 -2.03 5.71 -4.42
C LEU A 16 -1.94 6.27 -5.85
N ASP A 17 -0.96 7.13 -6.14
CA ASP A 17 -0.73 7.69 -7.47
C ASP A 17 -0.28 6.62 -8.48
N GLU A 18 0.56 5.68 -8.03
CA GLU A 18 1.09 4.60 -8.87
C GLU A 18 0.14 3.41 -9.03
N ARG A 19 -0.99 3.38 -8.32
CA ARG A 19 -1.96 2.26 -8.33
C ARG A 19 -2.27 1.75 -9.74
N ARG A 20 -2.52 2.66 -10.68
CA ARG A 20 -2.92 2.28 -12.05
C ARG A 20 -1.81 1.53 -12.79
N VAL A 21 -0.56 1.93 -12.57
CA VAL A 21 0.63 1.26 -13.11
C VAL A 21 0.82 -0.08 -12.43
N LEU A 22 0.72 -0.14 -11.10
CA LEU A 22 0.86 -1.38 -10.33
C LEU A 22 -0.17 -2.43 -10.77
N VAL A 23 -1.45 -2.07 -10.83
CA VAL A 23 -2.53 -2.97 -11.29
C VAL A 23 -2.29 -3.49 -12.70
N SER A 24 -1.77 -2.66 -13.62
CA SER A 24 -1.50 -3.08 -15.00
C SER A 24 -0.34 -4.08 -15.13
N ARG A 25 0.58 -4.12 -14.15
CA ARG A 25 1.78 -4.96 -14.15
C ARG A 25 1.65 -6.20 -13.25
N SER A 26 0.62 -6.24 -12.41
CA SER A 26 0.35 -7.32 -11.47
C SER A 26 -0.40 -8.49 -12.11
N ALA A 27 -0.13 -9.71 -11.62
CA ALA A 27 -0.99 -10.85 -11.90
C ALA A 27 -2.37 -10.65 -11.25
N ARG A 28 -3.42 -11.28 -11.79
CA ARG A 28 -4.80 -11.13 -11.26
C ARG A 28 -4.92 -11.44 -9.76
N SER A 29 -4.13 -12.39 -9.25
CA SER A 29 -4.07 -12.72 -7.81
C SER A 29 -3.58 -11.54 -6.97
N ASP A 30 -2.62 -10.80 -7.51
CA ASP A 30 -1.92 -9.75 -6.77
C ASP A 30 -2.72 -8.46 -6.78
N VAL A 31 -3.54 -8.23 -7.81
CA VAL A 31 -4.47 -7.09 -7.89
C VAL A 31 -5.42 -7.07 -6.69
N VAL A 32 -5.90 -8.23 -6.23
CA VAL A 32 -6.80 -8.31 -5.06
C VAL A 32 -6.09 -7.86 -3.78
N VAL A 33 -4.82 -8.25 -3.63
CA VAL A 33 -4.00 -7.81 -2.49
C VAL A 33 -3.74 -6.32 -2.61
N LEU A 34 -3.38 -5.84 -3.81
CA LEU A 34 -3.10 -4.43 -4.08
C LEU A 34 -4.31 -3.53 -3.78
N ASP A 35 -5.53 -3.95 -4.15
CA ASP A 35 -6.74 -3.20 -3.85
C ASP A 35 -7.00 -3.11 -2.33
N ARG A 36 -6.72 -4.17 -1.57
CA ARG A 36 -6.83 -4.14 -0.10
C ARG A 36 -5.81 -3.20 0.52
N VAL A 37 -4.58 -3.20 0.01
CA VAL A 37 -3.51 -2.30 0.46
C VAL A 37 -3.86 -0.85 0.18
N VAL A 38 -4.34 -0.55 -1.02
CA VAL A 38 -4.80 0.79 -1.41
C VAL A 38 -5.94 1.26 -0.51
N ALA A 39 -6.93 0.41 -0.25
CA ALA A 39 -8.04 0.76 0.63
C ALA A 39 -7.58 1.08 2.05
N LEU A 40 -6.57 0.37 2.55
CA LEU A 40 -5.98 0.64 3.86
C LEU A 40 -5.16 1.94 3.87
N ALA A 41 -4.33 2.17 2.84
CA ALA A 41 -3.57 3.40 2.68
C ALA A 41 -4.47 4.64 2.57
N GLU A 42 -5.61 4.55 1.87
CA GLU A 42 -6.60 5.63 1.80
C GLU A 42 -7.20 5.97 3.17
N ARG A 43 -7.43 4.97 4.01
CA ARG A 43 -7.92 5.16 5.38
C ARG A 43 -6.86 5.83 6.25
N CYS A 44 -5.62 5.32 6.23
CA CYS A 44 -4.51 5.90 6.97
C CYS A 44 -4.27 7.36 6.58
N ARG A 45 -4.36 7.71 5.29
CA ARG A 45 -4.24 9.10 4.83
C ARG A 45 -5.27 10.05 5.45
N ARG A 46 -6.47 9.56 5.80
CA ARG A 46 -7.55 10.35 6.40
C ARG A 46 -7.41 10.51 7.92
N GLU A 47 -6.56 9.70 8.56
CA GLU A 47 -6.37 9.67 10.01
C GLU A 47 -4.96 10.16 10.38
N PRO A 48 -4.81 11.41 10.90
CA PRO A 48 -3.51 11.96 11.25
C PRO A 48 -2.77 11.09 12.29
N GLY A 49 -1.50 10.80 12.04
CA GLY A 49 -0.66 10.02 12.95
C GLY A 49 -0.76 8.50 12.77
N THR A 50 -1.43 8.02 11.73
CA THR A 50 -1.45 6.60 11.38
C THR A 50 -0.36 6.25 10.37
N GLU A 51 0.19 5.04 10.49
CA GLU A 51 1.21 4.46 9.60
C GLU A 51 0.68 3.15 8.99
N LEU A 52 1.15 2.81 7.80
CA LEU A 52 0.88 1.51 7.18
C LEU A 52 2.08 0.59 7.41
N ARG A 53 1.87 -0.58 8.00
CA ARG A 53 2.91 -1.57 8.25
C ARG A 53 2.61 -2.89 7.56
N PHE A 54 3.61 -3.41 6.86
CA PHE A 54 3.63 -4.76 6.32
C PHE A 54 4.61 -5.57 7.14
N GLU A 55 4.09 -6.49 7.95
CA GLU A 55 4.90 -7.45 8.68
C GLU A 55 5.32 -8.56 7.73
N GLY A 56 6.63 -8.83 7.69
CA GLY A 56 7.22 -9.89 6.88
C GLY A 56 7.89 -10.94 7.76
N ASP A 57 7.84 -12.20 7.33
CA ASP A 57 8.64 -13.31 7.91
C ASP A 57 10.11 -13.30 7.41
#